data_AF-A0A356G6U1-F1
#
_entry.id   AF-A0A356G6U1-F1
#
_cell.length_a   1.000
_cell.length_b   1.000
_cell.length_c   1.000
_cell.angle_alpha   90.00
_cell.angle_beta   90.00
_cell.angle_gamma   90.00
#
_symmetry.space_group_name_H-M   'P 1'
#
loop_
_entity.id
_entity.type
_entity.pdbx_description
1 polymer ?
#
loop_
_entity_poly.entity_id
_entity_poly.type
_entity_poly.pdbx_seq_one_letter_code
_entity_poly.pdbx_strand_id
1 'polypeptide(L)'
;NFNEKTAKLYSDFMLLTADEGIGADGNTFFRNLSLGNLRGSYKHLGVAPVGLKPLVMRGLDREISRAREGAPARVVLKMNSLTDRDVIDKISEACEAGVQVVMIVRGIC
;
A
#
# COMPACT_ATOMS: atom_id res chain seq x y z
N ASN A 1 9.31 2.65 12.95
CA ASN A 1 9.23 3.76 13.94
C ASN A 1 10.65 4.32 14.15
N PHE A 2 10.86 5.37 14.94
CA PHE A 2 12.21 5.94 15.17
C PHE A 2 12.93 5.36 16.40
N ASN A 3 12.63 4.12 16.80
CA ASN A 3 13.25 3.51 17.98
C ASN A 3 14.62 2.90 17.64
N GLU A 4 15.69 3.52 18.16
CA GLU A 4 17.09 3.14 17.91
C GLU A 4 17.43 1.70 18.30
N LYS A 5 16.83 1.18 19.38
CA LYS A 5 17.09 -0.19 19.84
C LYS A 5 16.57 -1.20 18.83
N THR A 6 15.36 -0.98 18.33
CA THR A 6 14.73 -1.88 17.37
C THR A 6 15.24 -1.69 15.94
N ALA A 7 15.76 -0.51 15.60
CA ALA A 7 16.33 -0.24 14.27
C ALA A 7 17.53 -1.15 13.92
N LYS A 8 18.24 -1.69 14.92
CA LYS A 8 19.33 -2.66 14.71
C LYS A 8 18.83 -4.08 14.45
N LEU A 9 17.57 -4.38 14.79
CA LEU A 9 16.99 -5.73 14.75
C LEU A 9 15.94 -5.87 13.65
N TYR A 10 15.18 -4.82 13.36
CA TYR A 10 14.18 -4.81 12.30
C TYR A 10 14.71 -4.13 11.05
N SER A 11 14.38 -4.72 9.90
CA SER A 11 14.62 -4.11 8.60
C SER A 11 13.42 -3.24 8.22
N ASP A 12 13.61 -1.92 8.25
CA ASP A 12 12.62 -0.91 7.90
C ASP A 12 13.13 -0.03 6.75
N PHE A 13 12.20 0.68 6.08
CA PHE A 13 12.52 1.71 5.09
C PHE A 13 12.30 3.10 5.68
N MET A 14 13.16 4.04 5.28
CA MET A 14 13.00 5.47 5.54
C MET A 14 13.15 6.23 4.24
N LEU A 15 12.16 7.06 3.90
CA LEU A 15 12.22 7.99 2.78
C LEU A 15 12.49 9.39 3.33
N LEU A 16 13.65 9.96 3.00
CA LEU A 16 13.95 11.38 3.17
C LEU A 16 13.85 12.05 1.80
N THR A 17 12.98 13.06 1.67
CA THR A 17 12.70 13.71 0.39
C THR A 17 12.41 15.19 0.56
N ALA A 18 12.70 15.97 -0.48
CA ALA A 18 12.33 17.38 -0.62
C ALA A 18 11.24 17.59 -1.69
N ASP A 19 10.58 16.52 -2.14
CA ASP A 19 9.45 16.61 -3.07
C ASP A 19 8.30 17.42 -2.46
N GLU A 20 7.93 18.51 -3.13
CA GLU A 20 6.92 19.45 -2.64
C GLU A 20 5.52 18.80 -2.54
N GLY A 21 5.20 17.87 -3.43
CA GLY A 21 3.91 17.18 -3.44
C GLY A 21 3.75 16.25 -2.25
N ILE A 22 4.79 15.45 -1.95
CA ILE A 22 4.84 14.60 -0.76
C ILE A 22 4.85 15.47 0.51
N GLY A 23 5.60 16.57 0.52
CA GLY A 23 5.63 17.52 1.64
C GLY A 23 4.25 18.14 1.94
N ALA A 24 3.53 18.58 0.91
CA ALA A 24 2.20 19.15 1.03
C ALA A 24 1.17 18.13 1.58
N ASP A 25 1.23 16.89 1.11
CA ASP A 25 0.43 15.78 1.64
C ASP A 25 0.75 15.49 3.10
N GLY A 26 2.05 15.50 3.47
CA GLY A 26 2.50 15.35 4.86
C GLY A 26 1.93 16.42 5.79
N ASN A 27 1.99 17.69 5.38
CA ASN A 27 1.38 18.80 6.13
C ASN A 27 -0.14 18.62 6.28
N THR A 28 -0.82 18.20 5.23
CA THR A 28 -2.26 17.92 5.27
C THR A 28 -2.59 16.75 6.19
N PHE A 29 -1.73 15.72 6.22
CA PHE A 29 -1.92 14.56 7.09
C PHE A 29 -1.86 14.96 8.56
N PHE A 30 -0.83 15.69 8.97
CA PHE A 30 -0.71 16.15 10.36
C PHE A 30 -1.85 17.09 10.76
N ARG A 31 -2.28 18.00 9.88
CA ARG A 31 -3.44 18.87 10.13
C ARG A 31 -4.72 18.05 10.34
N ASN A 32 -5.00 17.10 9.46
CA ASN A 32 -6.19 16.25 9.57
C ASN A 32 -6.15 15.38 10.83
N LEU A 33 -4.97 14.87 11.19
CA LEU A 33 -4.77 14.11 12.42
C LEU A 33 -5.12 14.95 13.66
N SER A 34 -4.63 16.19 13.73
CA SER A 34 -4.94 17.11 14.85
C SER A 34 -6.43 17.45 14.95
N LEU A 35 -7.15 17.45 13.83
CA LEU A 35 -8.58 17.71 13.78
C LEU A 35 -9.45 16.45 13.96
N GLY A 36 -8.85 15.27 14.05
CA GLY A 36 -9.58 13.99 14.04
C GLY A 36 -10.30 13.71 12.71
N ASN A 37 -9.88 14.35 11.62
CA ASN A 37 -10.51 14.18 10.31
C ASN A 37 -9.95 12.95 9.59
N LEU A 38 -10.75 11.88 9.56
CA LEU A 38 -10.37 10.62 8.89
C LEU A 38 -10.57 10.63 7.37
N ARG A 39 -11.22 11.67 6.82
CA ARG A 39 -11.59 11.77 5.40
C ARG A 39 -10.74 12.79 4.64
N GLY A 40 -9.48 12.94 5.03
CA GLY A 40 -8.49 13.73 4.29
C GLY A 40 -8.28 13.20 2.86
N SER A 41 -8.10 14.11 1.92
CA SER A 41 -7.67 13.78 0.55
C SER A 41 -6.18 14.06 0.39
N TYR A 42 -5.48 13.17 -0.30
CA TYR A 42 -4.03 13.18 -0.49
C TYR A 42 -3.74 12.81 -1.94
N LYS A 43 -2.74 13.45 -2.54
CA LYS A 43 -2.40 13.23 -3.95
C LYS A 43 -1.41 12.09 -4.16
N HIS A 44 -0.48 11.93 -3.22
CA HIS A 44 0.64 11.00 -3.25
C HIS A 44 0.55 9.96 -2.13
N LEU A 45 0.04 10.32 -0.94
CA LEU A 45 -0.02 9.40 0.20
C LEU A 45 -1.30 8.56 0.24
N GLY A 46 -1.15 7.24 0.41
CA GLY A 46 -2.24 6.31 0.71
C GLY A 46 -2.50 6.23 2.22
N VAL A 47 -3.37 7.09 2.76
CA VAL A 47 -3.59 7.19 4.21
C VAL A 47 -4.76 6.32 4.69
N ALA A 48 -4.54 5.51 5.71
CA ALA A 48 -5.59 4.74 6.38
C ALA A 48 -6.45 5.61 7.32
N PRO A 49 -7.72 5.26 7.58
CA PRO A 49 -8.41 4.04 7.13
C PRO A 49 -9.04 4.15 5.73
N VAL A 50 -9.20 5.36 5.19
CA VAL A 50 -10.05 5.59 4.00
C VAL A 50 -9.31 5.41 2.67
N GLY A 51 -8.08 5.87 2.56
CA GLY A 51 -7.36 5.96 1.28
C GLY A 51 -6.53 4.72 0.91
N LEU A 52 -5.98 4.02 1.90
CA LEU A 52 -5.00 2.95 1.65
C LEU A 52 -5.60 1.72 0.95
N LYS A 53 -6.70 1.16 1.46
CA LYS A 53 -7.33 -0.03 0.87
C LYS A 53 -7.78 0.23 -0.57
N PRO A 54 -8.52 1.31 -0.89
CA PRO A 54 -8.85 1.63 -2.27
C PRO A 54 -7.63 1.79 -3.19
N LEU A 55 -6.52 2.33 -2.68
CA LEU A 55 -5.28 2.43 -3.46
C LEU A 55 -4.72 1.05 -3.82
N VAL A 56 -4.69 0.12 -2.86
CA VAL A 56 -4.26 -1.27 -3.11
C VAL A 56 -5.18 -1.97 -4.11
N MET A 57 -6.50 -1.87 -3.92
CA MET A 57 -7.50 -2.48 -4.81
C MET A 57 -7.36 -1.97 -6.25
N ARG A 58 -7.25 -0.65 -6.45
CA ARG A 58 -7.01 -0.06 -7.79
C ARG A 58 -5.70 -0.52 -8.43
N GLY A 59 -4.66 -0.75 -7.61
CA GLY A 59 -3.40 -1.30 -8.10
C GLY A 59 -3.55 -2.72 -8.65
N LEU A 60 -4.31 -3.56 -7.93
CA LEU A 60 -4.64 -4.92 -8.39
C LEU A 60 -5.52 -4.90 -9.64
N ASP A 61 -6.58 -4.06 -9.66
CA ASP A 61 -7.46 -3.90 -10.82
C ASP A 61 -6.70 -3.47 -12.08
N ARG A 62 -5.71 -2.58 -11.93
CA ARG A 62 -4.85 -2.16 -13.04
C ARG A 62 -4.06 -3.32 -13.62
N GLU A 63 -3.43 -4.14 -12.80
CA GLU A 63 -2.67 -5.30 -13.30
C GLU A 63 -3.59 -6.39 -13.86
N ILE A 64 -4.80 -6.57 -13.30
CA ILE A 64 -5.85 -7.44 -13.87
C ILE A 64 -6.20 -7.00 -15.29
N SER A 65 -6.45 -5.70 -15.52
CA SER A 65 -6.77 -5.18 -16.86
C SER A 65 -5.63 -5.50 -17.84
N ARG A 66 -4.38 -5.24 -17.45
CA ARG A 66 -3.21 -5.53 -18.26
C ARG A 66 -3.09 -7.01 -18.62
N ALA A 67 -3.33 -7.91 -17.67
CA ALA A 67 -3.28 -9.34 -17.91
C ALA A 67 -4.37 -9.79 -18.89
N ARG A 68 -5.60 -9.27 -18.74
CA ARG A 68 -6.72 -9.55 -19.66
C ARG A 68 -6.47 -9.04 -21.08
N GLU A 69 -5.70 -7.96 -21.23
CA GLU A 69 -5.24 -7.42 -22.52
C GLU A 69 -4.04 -8.20 -23.10
N GLY A 70 -3.56 -9.25 -22.44
CA GLY A 70 -2.40 -10.04 -22.85
C GLY A 70 -1.05 -9.36 -22.60
N ALA A 71 -1.03 -8.24 -21.87
CA ALA A 71 0.20 -7.55 -21.51
C ALA A 71 0.86 -8.20 -20.28
N PRO A 72 2.20 -8.11 -20.14
CA PRO A 72 2.88 -8.57 -18.93
C PRO A 72 2.36 -7.85 -17.68
N ALA A 73 1.84 -8.62 -16.73
CA ALA A 73 1.25 -8.11 -15.49
C ALA A 73 1.89 -8.82 -14.28
N ARG A 74 2.33 -8.03 -13.29
CA ARG A 74 3.00 -8.55 -12.09
C ARG A 74 2.70 -7.69 -10.88
N VAL A 75 2.47 -8.36 -9.75
CA VAL A 75 2.30 -7.72 -8.44
C VAL A 75 3.29 -8.34 -7.45
N VAL A 76 3.96 -7.49 -6.67
CA VAL A 76 4.85 -7.91 -5.59
C VAL A 76 4.35 -7.29 -4.29
N LEU A 77 4.01 -8.14 -3.32
CA LEU A 77 3.52 -7.74 -2.01
C LEU A 77 4.51 -8.18 -0.94
N LYS A 78 5.01 -7.22 -0.16
CA LYS A 78 5.87 -7.49 1.01
C LYS A 78 5.22 -6.88 2.23
N MET A 79 4.88 -7.70 3.21
CA MET A 79 4.20 -7.22 4.42
C MET A 79 4.44 -8.13 5.62
N ASN A 80 4.04 -7.66 6.79
CA ASN A 80 4.14 -8.46 8.01
C ASN A 80 3.08 -9.55 8.06
N SER A 81 1.82 -9.20 7.78
CA SER A 81 0.68 -10.11 7.80
C SER A 81 -0.33 -9.72 6.72
N LEU A 82 -1.02 -10.69 6.15
CA LEU A 82 -2.15 -10.53 5.23
C LEU A 82 -3.39 -11.14 5.87
N THR A 83 -4.41 -10.32 6.17
CA THR A 83 -5.63 -10.79 6.85
C THR A 83 -6.93 -10.13 6.37
N ASP A 84 -6.84 -9.10 5.53
CA ASP A 84 -8.04 -8.40 5.01
C ASP A 84 -8.69 -9.25 3.91
N ARG A 85 -9.94 -9.66 4.12
CA ARG A 85 -10.63 -10.61 3.24
C ARG A 85 -10.81 -10.08 1.81
N ASP A 86 -11.22 -8.82 1.67
CA ASP A 86 -11.48 -8.25 0.34
C ASP A 86 -10.17 -8.15 -0.47
N VAL A 87 -9.05 -7.84 0.20
CA VAL A 87 -7.73 -7.82 -0.45
C VAL A 87 -7.31 -9.23 -0.86
N ILE A 88 -7.53 -10.24 -0.01
CA ILE A 88 -7.25 -11.65 -0.32
C ILE A 88 -8.05 -12.10 -1.54
N ASP A 89 -9.36 -11.84 -1.56
CA ASP A 89 -10.23 -12.21 -2.68
C ASP A 89 -9.80 -11.52 -3.98
N LYS A 90 -9.41 -10.24 -3.91
CA LYS A 90 -8.90 -9.50 -5.08
C LYS A 90 -7.53 -10.01 -5.56
N ILE A 91 -6.67 -10.49 -4.67
CA ILE A 91 -5.42 -11.15 -5.06
C ILE A 91 -5.73 -12.48 -5.79
N SER A 92 -6.72 -13.25 -5.32
CA SER A 92 -7.18 -14.45 -6.01
C SER A 92 -7.68 -14.13 -7.42
N GLU A 93 -8.52 -13.09 -7.56
CA GLU A 93 -8.99 -12.61 -8.87
C GLU A 93 -7.80 -12.23 -9.79
N ALA A 94 -6.77 -11.57 -9.25
CA ALA A 94 -5.58 -11.21 -10.02
C ALA A 94 -4.82 -12.44 -10.53
N CYS A 95 -4.64 -13.46 -9.69
CA CYS A 95 -4.03 -14.73 -10.10
C CYS A 95 -4.85 -15.41 -11.21
N GLU A 96 -6.17 -15.49 -11.06
CA GLU A 96 -7.08 -16.09 -12.06
C GLU A 96 -7.07 -15.34 -13.40
N ALA A 97 -6.89 -14.02 -13.36
CA ALA A 97 -6.73 -13.20 -14.57
C ALA A 97 -5.36 -13.35 -15.26
N GLY A 98 -4.43 -14.11 -14.69
CA GLY A 98 -3.09 -14.34 -15.24
C GLY A 98 -2.01 -13.36 -14.76
N VAL A 99 -2.28 -12.57 -13.71
CA VAL A 99 -1.26 -11.71 -13.08
C VAL A 99 -0.25 -12.57 -12.31
N GLN A 100 1.04 -12.34 -12.52
CA GLN A 100 2.07 -12.98 -11.70
C GLN A 100 2.14 -12.31 -10.33
N VAL A 101 1.61 -12.97 -9.29
CA VAL A 101 1.64 -12.45 -7.92
C VAL A 101 2.77 -13.10 -7.11
N VAL A 102 3.63 -12.28 -6.50
CA VAL A 102 4.69 -12.70 -5.58
C VAL A 102 4.42 -12.11 -4.21
N MET A 103 4.32 -12.95 -3.19
CA MET A 103 4.06 -12.53 -1.82
C MET A 103 5.23 -12.89 -0.90
N ILE A 104 5.66 -11.93 -0.09
CA ILE A 104 6.70 -12.06 0.94
C ILE A 104 6.07 -11.66 2.27
N VAL A 105 5.47 -12.63 2.95
CA VAL A 105 4.74 -12.44 4.22
C VAL A 105 5.48 -13.18 5.34
N ARG A 106 5.79 -12.48 6.43
CA ARG A 106 6.57 -13.08 7.54
C ARG A 106 5.72 -13.73 8.63
N GLY A 107 4.46 -13.30 8.75
CA GLY A 107 3.56 -13.67 9.83
C GLY A 107 2.32 -14.39 9.30
N ILE A 108 1.14 -13.92 9.70
CA ILE A 108 -0.15 -14.53 9.33
C ILE A 108 -0.43 -14.25 7.84
N CYS A 109 -0.86 -15.29 7.12
CA CYS A 109 -1.23 -15.22 5.71
C CYS A 109 -2.43 -16.13 5.44
#